data_AF-A0A1X0Y8S5-F1
#
_entry.id   AF-A0A1X0Y8S5-F1
#
_cell.length_a   1.000
_cell.length_b   1.000
_cell.length_c   1.000
_cell.angle_alpha   90.00
_cell.angle_beta   90.00
_cell.angle_gamma   90.00
#
_symmetry.space_group_name_H-M   'P 1'
#
loop_
_entity.id
_entity.type
_entity.pdbx_description
1 polymer ?
#
loop_
_entity_poly.entity_id
_entity_poly.type
_entity_poly.pdbx_seq_one_letter_code
_entity_poly.pdbx_strand_id
1 'polypeptide(L)'
;MILHLRKSAWENTSSTRHAHPFFLGDTVFFHNGVVYDYQGLLPGITRPGLRDDSRDTEVLFYHVMSGTTGNLGRDFLATAALIRQKHDFSALNCLFSDGRKLFAYRDYTKEADYYSLYKAYAKNSCLVSSEPLDDDLRWEMMAKGEFLAIDPGNGADGA
;
A
#
# COMPACT_ATOMS: atom_id res chain seq x y z
N MET A 1 -4.23 3.80 14.09
CA MET A 1 -2.86 4.33 14.01
C MET A 1 -2.13 3.58 12.91
N ILE A 2 -1.43 4.27 12.01
CA ILE A 2 -0.60 3.64 10.95
C ILE A 2 0.81 4.22 11.09
N LEU A 3 1.82 3.36 11.12
CA LEU A 3 3.24 3.72 11.27
C LEU A 3 4.04 3.07 10.14
N HIS A 4 5.01 3.79 9.57
CA HIS A 4 5.91 3.25 8.55
C HIS A 4 7.34 3.75 8.77
N LEU A 5 8.28 2.82 8.76
CA LEU A 5 9.72 3.09 8.83
C LEU A 5 10.32 2.87 7.43
N ARG A 6 10.87 3.93 6.84
CA ARG A 6 11.32 3.91 5.44
C ARG A 6 12.79 3.48 5.31
N LYS A 7 13.04 2.53 4.41
CA LYS A 7 14.35 2.27 3.79
C LYS A 7 14.32 2.75 2.34
N SER A 8 15.29 3.56 1.91
CA SER A 8 15.34 4.10 0.55
C SER A 8 15.81 3.05 -0.45
N ALA A 9 15.13 2.93 -1.60
CA ALA A 9 15.55 2.07 -2.70
C ALA A 9 16.52 2.75 -3.68
N TRP A 10 16.63 4.09 -3.66
CA TRP A 10 17.47 4.86 -4.58
C TRP A 10 18.59 5.58 -3.82
N GLU A 11 19.81 5.51 -4.35
CA GLU A 11 20.98 6.20 -3.80
C GLU A 11 20.71 7.71 -3.64
N ASN A 12 21.16 8.29 -2.53
CA ASN A 12 21.02 9.73 -2.22
C ASN A 12 19.58 10.28 -2.17
N THR A 13 18.55 9.44 -1.95
CA THR A 13 17.14 9.88 -1.84
C THR A 13 16.51 9.67 -0.45
N SER A 14 17.34 9.45 0.57
CA SER A 14 16.92 9.45 1.98
C SER A 14 16.61 10.88 2.44
N SER A 15 15.45 11.40 2.04
CA SER A 15 14.92 12.68 2.51
C SER A 15 13.52 12.48 3.09
N THR A 16 13.13 13.38 4.02
CA THR A 16 11.78 13.42 4.59
C THR A 16 10.70 13.64 3.53
N ARG A 17 11.04 14.30 2.41
CA ARG A 17 10.13 14.55 1.29
C ARG A 17 9.56 13.25 0.69
N HIS A 18 10.38 12.21 0.62
CA HIS A 18 9.97 10.92 0.08
C HIS A 18 9.63 9.92 1.20
N ALA A 19 9.57 10.36 2.45
CA ALA A 19 9.13 9.53 3.55
C ALA A 19 7.60 9.39 3.54
N HIS A 20 7.13 8.16 3.69
CA HIS A 20 5.71 7.89 3.87
C HIS A 20 5.18 8.43 5.20
N PRO A 21 3.86 8.64 5.32
CA PRO A 21 2.82 8.48 4.28
C PRO A 21 2.83 9.56 3.20
N PHE A 22 2.40 9.19 2.00
CA PHE A 22 1.83 10.18 1.07
C PHE A 22 0.36 10.39 1.42
N PHE A 23 -0.12 11.63 1.33
CA PHE A 23 -1.50 11.97 1.63
C PHE A 23 -2.13 12.84 0.53
N LEU A 24 -3.43 12.64 0.27
CA LEU A 24 -4.25 13.48 -0.58
C LEU A 24 -5.68 13.51 -0.02
N GLY A 25 -6.09 14.66 0.51
CA GLY A 25 -7.31 14.75 1.32
C GLY A 25 -7.21 13.83 2.54
N ASP A 26 -8.24 13.03 2.79
CA ASP A 26 -8.28 12.05 3.88
C ASP A 26 -7.58 10.72 3.53
N THR A 27 -7.02 10.61 2.31
CA THR A 27 -6.37 9.38 1.88
C THR A 27 -4.90 9.36 2.28
N VAL A 28 -4.45 8.25 2.86
CA VAL A 28 -3.03 7.97 3.16
C VAL A 28 -2.56 6.71 2.43
N PHE A 29 -1.29 6.70 2.00
CA PHE A 29 -0.72 5.61 1.22
C PHE A 29 0.73 5.28 1.63
N PHE A 30 1.00 3.99 1.79
CA PHE A 30 2.26 3.40 2.17
C PHE A 30 2.58 2.24 1.23
N HIS A 31 3.85 2.10 0.85
CA HIS A 31 4.34 1.06 -0.05
C HIS A 31 5.70 0.58 0.45
N ASN A 32 5.88 -0.73 0.48
CA ASN A 32 7.17 -1.37 0.63
C ASN A 32 7.41 -2.23 -0.61
N GLY A 33 8.39 -1.81 -1.41
CA GLY A 33 8.62 -2.33 -2.74
C GLY A 33 9.12 -1.22 -3.66
N VAL A 34 9.32 -1.57 -4.92
CA VAL A 34 9.73 -0.64 -5.99
C VAL A 34 9.00 -1.03 -7.26
N VAL A 35 8.42 -0.04 -7.94
CA VAL A 35 8.04 -0.16 -9.37
C VAL A 35 9.15 0.50 -10.17
N TYR A 36 9.94 -0.28 -10.89
CA TYR A 36 11.20 0.18 -11.49
C TYR A 36 10.98 1.16 -12.63
N ASP A 37 10.00 0.87 -13.48
CA ASP A 37 9.60 1.63 -14.66
C ASP A 37 8.32 2.44 -14.41
N TYR A 38 8.18 2.98 -13.19
CA TYR A 38 6.99 3.69 -12.71
C TYR A 38 6.55 4.87 -13.60
N GLN A 39 7.46 5.45 -14.39
CA GLN A 39 7.14 6.53 -15.32
C GLN A 39 6.09 6.12 -16.35
N GLY A 40 5.97 4.83 -16.66
CA GLY A 40 4.91 4.31 -17.52
C GLY A 40 3.50 4.46 -16.95
N LEU A 41 3.36 4.75 -15.64
CA LEU A 41 2.08 5.08 -15.01
C LEU A 41 1.70 6.55 -15.18
N LEU A 42 2.64 7.45 -15.48
CA LEU A 42 2.38 8.90 -15.58
C LEU A 42 1.22 9.26 -16.53
N PRO A 43 1.07 8.63 -17.73
CA PRO A 43 -0.03 8.95 -18.63
C PRO A 43 -1.44 8.69 -18.07
N GLY A 44 -1.56 7.81 -17.05
CA GLY A 44 -2.82 7.51 -16.38
C GLY A 44 -3.19 8.49 -15.26
N ILE A 45 -2.31 9.44 -14.93
CA ILE A 45 -2.52 10.38 -13.83
C ILE A 45 -3.29 11.60 -14.35
N THR A 46 -4.50 11.78 -13.84
CA THR A 46 -5.39 12.90 -14.20
C THR A 46 -5.48 13.94 -13.09
N ARG A 47 -5.00 13.61 -11.88
CA ARG A 47 -5.00 14.56 -10.75
C ARG A 47 -3.79 15.49 -10.77
N PRO A 48 -3.98 16.79 -10.53
CA PRO A 48 -2.87 17.72 -10.31
C PRO A 48 -2.22 17.47 -8.95
N GLY A 49 -0.95 17.87 -8.80
CA GLY A 49 -0.23 17.85 -7.52
C GLY A 49 1.02 16.97 -7.50
N LEU A 50 1.17 16.09 -8.49
CA LEU A 50 2.41 15.34 -8.71
C LEU A 50 3.55 16.33 -9.04
N ARG A 51 4.73 16.13 -8.44
CA ARG A 51 5.90 16.98 -8.65
C ARG A 51 6.86 16.31 -9.63
N ASP A 52 7.69 17.12 -10.29
CA ASP A 52 8.61 16.61 -11.33
C ASP A 52 9.64 15.61 -10.79
N ASP A 53 9.97 15.69 -9.50
CA ASP A 53 10.90 14.78 -8.82
C ASP A 53 10.21 13.61 -8.10
N SER A 54 8.91 13.40 -8.36
CA SER A 54 8.15 12.27 -7.82
C SER A 54 8.76 10.92 -8.22
N ARG A 55 8.76 10.00 -7.25
CA ARG A 55 9.29 8.64 -7.39
C ARG A 55 8.17 7.61 -7.45
N ASP A 56 8.55 6.37 -7.69
CA ASP A 56 7.68 5.21 -7.86
C ASP A 56 6.46 5.19 -6.93
N THR A 57 6.65 5.40 -5.63
CA THR A 57 5.50 5.32 -4.72
C THR A 57 4.56 6.53 -4.83
N GLU A 58 5.09 7.74 -5.01
CA GLU A 58 4.24 8.93 -5.20
C GLU A 58 3.47 8.81 -6.51
N VAL A 59 4.12 8.34 -7.57
CA VAL A 59 3.48 8.08 -8.88
C VAL A 59 2.43 6.97 -8.78
N LEU A 60 2.72 5.86 -8.11
CA LEU A 60 1.76 4.79 -7.81
C LEU A 60 0.54 5.36 -7.08
N PHE A 61 0.76 6.14 -6.01
CA PHE A 61 -0.31 6.75 -5.25
C PHE A 61 -1.19 7.66 -6.11
N TYR A 62 -0.60 8.57 -6.89
CA TYR A 62 -1.37 9.46 -7.76
C TYR A 62 -2.10 8.73 -8.88
N HIS A 63 -1.55 7.62 -9.39
CA HIS A 63 -2.24 6.77 -10.36
C HIS A 63 -3.48 6.12 -9.74
N VAL A 64 -3.37 5.56 -8.53
CA VAL A 64 -4.51 5.03 -7.77
C VAL A 64 -5.56 6.12 -7.56
N MET A 65 -5.15 7.32 -7.14
CA MET A 65 -6.08 8.43 -6.89
C MET A 65 -6.75 8.98 -8.15
N SER A 66 -6.18 8.72 -9.33
CA SER A 66 -6.73 9.10 -10.64
C SER A 66 -7.76 8.10 -11.17
N GLY A 67 -8.01 7.00 -10.43
CA GLY A 67 -9.07 6.06 -10.72
C GLY A 67 -10.47 6.69 -10.70
N THR A 68 -11.38 6.10 -11.47
CA THR A 68 -12.71 6.67 -11.75
C THR A 68 -13.84 5.87 -11.12
N THR A 69 -13.55 4.79 -10.38
CA THR A 69 -14.60 3.94 -9.79
C THR A 69 -15.27 4.56 -8.57
N GLY A 70 -14.68 5.61 -8.00
CA GLY A 70 -15.14 6.21 -6.74
C GLY A 70 -14.92 5.29 -5.53
N ASN A 71 -14.10 4.26 -5.67
CA ASN A 71 -13.80 3.29 -4.62
C ASN A 71 -12.29 3.02 -4.58
N LEU A 72 -11.62 3.53 -3.54
CA LEU A 72 -10.17 3.48 -3.41
C LEU A 72 -9.60 2.06 -3.54
N GLY A 73 -10.26 1.06 -2.95
CA GLY A 73 -9.84 -0.34 -3.05
C GLY A 73 -9.92 -0.89 -4.47
N ARG A 74 -10.97 -0.57 -5.22
CA ARG A 74 -11.12 -0.99 -6.63
C ARG A 74 -10.12 -0.28 -7.53
N ASP A 75 -9.94 1.02 -7.35
CA ASP A 75 -8.96 1.82 -8.10
C ASP A 75 -7.52 1.33 -7.85
N PHE A 76 -7.22 0.95 -6.61
CA PHE A 76 -5.96 0.31 -6.26
C PHE A 76 -5.78 -1.04 -6.96
N LEU A 77 -6.76 -1.94 -6.90
CA LEU A 77 -6.67 -3.27 -7.53
C LEU A 77 -6.51 -3.17 -9.05
N ALA A 78 -7.15 -2.19 -9.69
CA ALA A 78 -6.96 -1.92 -11.12
C ALA A 78 -5.52 -1.48 -11.42
N THR A 79 -4.95 -0.60 -10.60
CA THR A 79 -3.56 -0.17 -10.72
C THR A 79 -2.57 -1.32 -10.47
N ALA A 80 -2.81 -2.12 -9.44
CA ALA A 80 -1.98 -3.29 -9.14
C ALA A 80 -2.03 -4.32 -10.28
N ALA A 81 -3.20 -4.58 -10.87
CA ALA A 81 -3.33 -5.46 -12.02
C ALA A 81 -2.58 -4.93 -13.25
N LEU A 82 -2.62 -3.62 -13.51
CA LEU A 82 -1.83 -2.98 -14.57
C LEU A 82 -0.33 -3.19 -14.34
N ILE A 83 0.16 -2.94 -13.13
CA ILE A 83 1.58 -3.12 -12.77
C ILE A 83 2.01 -4.57 -12.98
N ARG A 84 1.23 -5.53 -12.47
CA ARG A 84 1.51 -6.96 -12.63
C ARG A 84 1.60 -7.41 -14.09
N GLN A 85 0.91 -6.74 -15.00
CA GLN A 85 0.84 -7.12 -16.41
C GLN A 85 1.89 -6.42 -17.27
N LYS A 86 2.29 -5.20 -16.91
CA LYS A 86 3.02 -4.30 -17.82
C LYS A 86 4.29 -3.68 -17.25
N HIS A 87 4.58 -3.87 -15.97
CA HIS A 87 5.66 -3.18 -15.29
C HIS A 87 6.56 -4.14 -14.51
N ASP A 88 7.82 -3.76 -14.39
CA ASP A 88 8.80 -4.48 -13.58
C ASP A 88 8.76 -3.93 -12.16
N PHE A 89 8.52 -4.79 -11.18
CA PHE A 89 8.42 -4.38 -9.78
C PHE A 89 9.06 -5.42 -8.86
N SER A 90 9.52 -5.02 -7.68
CA SER A 90 10.00 -5.95 -6.64
C SER A 90 8.85 -6.50 -5.80
N ALA A 91 8.04 -5.60 -5.25
CA ALA A 91 6.87 -5.88 -4.44
C ALA A 91 5.87 -4.73 -4.51
N LEU A 92 4.64 -5.00 -4.09
CA LEU A 92 3.55 -4.06 -3.93
C LEU A 92 2.93 -4.21 -2.53
N ASN A 93 3.76 -4.33 -1.49
CA ASN A 93 3.22 -4.39 -0.13
C ASN A 93 2.69 -3.01 0.25
N CYS A 94 1.37 -2.84 0.21
CA CYS A 94 0.74 -1.54 0.38
C CYS A 94 -0.19 -1.54 1.59
N LEU A 95 -0.14 -0.45 2.36
CA LEU A 95 -1.16 -0.10 3.34
C LEU A 95 -1.74 1.25 2.94
N PHE A 96 -3.05 1.39 2.92
CA PHE A 96 -3.69 2.65 2.56
C PHE A 96 -5.08 2.78 3.16
N SER A 97 -5.57 4.01 3.28
CA SER A 97 -6.88 4.29 3.86
C SER A 97 -7.49 5.51 3.23
N ASP A 98 -8.82 5.54 3.09
CA ASP A 98 -9.63 6.70 2.68
C ASP A 98 -10.16 7.50 3.89
N GLY A 99 -9.63 7.25 5.10
CA GLY A 99 -10.11 7.81 6.35
C GLY A 99 -11.31 7.06 6.97
N ARG A 100 -11.91 6.12 6.23
CA ARG A 100 -13.04 5.29 6.70
C ARG A 100 -12.66 3.82 6.80
N LYS A 101 -11.97 3.30 5.79
CA LYS A 101 -11.51 1.90 5.69
C LYS A 101 -10.00 1.86 5.64
N LEU A 102 -9.43 0.79 6.19
CA LEU A 102 -8.01 0.46 6.02
C LEU A 102 -7.90 -0.69 5.01
N PHE A 103 -6.92 -0.61 4.13
CA PHE A 103 -6.63 -1.62 3.13
C PHE A 103 -5.20 -2.11 3.27
N ALA A 104 -4.99 -3.40 3.03
CA ALA A 104 -3.68 -4.03 2.94
C ALA A 104 -3.61 -4.89 1.67
N TYR A 105 -2.47 -4.84 1.00
CA TYR A 105 -2.18 -5.68 -0.16
C TYR A 105 -0.76 -6.21 -0.08
N ARG A 106 -0.57 -7.49 -0.41
CA ARG A 106 0.76 -8.11 -0.47
C ARG A 106 0.97 -8.75 -1.83
N ASP A 107 2.01 -8.35 -2.54
CA ASP A 107 2.43 -8.98 -3.80
C ASP A 107 3.91 -8.75 -4.04
N TYR A 108 4.57 -9.66 -4.76
CA TYR A 108 6.02 -9.66 -4.96
C TYR A 108 6.45 -10.51 -6.14
N THR A 109 7.55 -10.12 -6.78
CA THR A 109 8.21 -10.91 -7.84
C THR A 109 9.49 -11.59 -7.35
N LYS A 110 10.07 -11.10 -6.25
CA LYS A 110 11.30 -11.61 -5.64
C LYS A 110 11.26 -11.51 -4.12
N GLU A 111 12.16 -12.24 -3.46
CA GLU A 111 12.42 -12.14 -2.01
C GLU A 111 11.15 -12.22 -1.14
N ALA A 112 10.38 -13.30 -1.28
CA ALA A 112 9.10 -13.49 -0.61
C ALA A 112 9.15 -13.25 0.90
N ASP A 113 10.21 -13.72 1.56
CA ASP A 113 10.38 -13.62 3.01
C ASP A 113 10.70 -12.19 3.46
N TYR A 114 11.46 -11.44 2.64
CA TYR A 114 11.74 -10.03 2.89
C TYR A 114 10.49 -9.16 2.72
N TYR A 115 9.72 -9.41 1.66
CA TYR A 115 8.43 -8.73 1.42
C TYR A 115 7.27 -9.44 2.11
N SER A 116 7.44 -9.72 3.40
CA SER A 116 6.38 -10.25 4.25
C SER A 116 5.38 -9.15 4.66
N LEU A 117 4.14 -9.58 4.87
CA LEU A 117 3.07 -8.78 5.43
C LEU A 117 2.15 -9.74 6.17
N TYR A 118 1.92 -9.48 7.45
CA TYR A 118 1.14 -10.31 8.34
C TYR A 118 -0.10 -9.56 8.78
N LYS A 119 -1.17 -10.30 9.04
CA LYS A 119 -2.39 -9.82 9.67
C LYS A 119 -2.64 -10.57 10.97
N ALA A 120 -3.21 -9.89 11.95
CA ALA A 120 -3.73 -10.49 13.16
C ALA A 120 -5.06 -9.85 13.52
N TYR A 121 -5.92 -10.60 14.19
CA TYR A 121 -7.20 -10.13 14.69
C TYR A 121 -7.24 -10.23 16.21
N ALA A 122 -7.57 -9.12 16.85
CA ALA A 122 -7.97 -9.05 18.24
C ALA A 122 -9.48 -8.76 18.31
N LYS A 123 -10.09 -8.93 19.50
CA LYS A 123 -11.55 -8.85 19.69
C LYS A 123 -12.23 -7.74 18.89
N ASN A 124 -11.68 -6.52 18.92
CA ASN A 124 -12.27 -5.35 18.25
C ASN A 124 -11.26 -4.64 17.32
N SER A 125 -10.22 -5.33 16.85
CA SER A 125 -9.15 -4.68 16.08
C SER A 125 -8.50 -5.64 15.09
N CYS A 126 -8.10 -5.11 13.94
CA CYS A 126 -7.24 -5.81 12.99
C CYS A 126 -5.89 -5.09 12.95
N LEU A 127 -4.81 -5.87 13.07
CA LEU A 127 -3.45 -5.40 12.97
C LEU A 127 -2.84 -5.92 11.68
N VAL A 128 -2.07 -5.06 11.00
CA VAL A 128 -1.28 -5.45 9.83
C VAL A 128 0.13 -4.91 10.01
N SER A 129 1.13 -5.76 9.82
CA SER A 129 2.54 -5.44 10.06
C SER A 129 3.45 -6.22 9.12
N SER A 130 4.63 -5.70 8.79
CA SER A 130 5.64 -6.44 8.01
C SER A 130 6.21 -7.64 8.76
N GLU A 131 6.17 -7.63 10.08
CA GLU A 131 6.60 -8.71 10.96
C GLU A 131 5.63 -8.87 12.15
N PRO A 132 5.52 -10.07 12.75
CA PRO A 132 4.80 -10.27 14.00
C PRO A 132 5.34 -9.34 15.10
N LEU A 133 4.47 -8.64 15.82
CA LEU A 133 4.87 -7.66 16.83
C LEU A 133 4.83 -8.20 18.27
N ASP A 134 4.08 -9.27 18.49
CA ASP A 134 3.90 -9.92 19.79
C ASP A 134 3.53 -11.40 19.58
N ASP A 135 3.83 -12.22 20.57
CA ASP A 135 3.56 -13.67 20.55
C ASP A 135 2.15 -14.02 21.07
N ASP A 136 1.44 -13.05 21.66
CA ASP A 136 0.11 -13.25 22.23
C ASP A 136 -1.00 -13.26 21.16
N LEU A 137 -0.71 -12.66 20.00
CA LEU A 137 -1.57 -12.66 18.83
C LEU A 137 -1.20 -13.77 17.85
N ARG A 138 -2.23 -14.36 17.24
CA ARG A 138 -2.06 -15.27 16.11
C ARG A 138 -1.85 -14.47 14.83
N TRP A 139 -0.59 -14.27 14.48
CA TRP A 139 -0.19 -13.65 13.21
C TRP A 139 -0.27 -14.65 12.06
N GLU A 140 -0.91 -14.23 10.97
CA GLU A 140 -1.00 -15.01 9.73
C GLU A 140 -0.35 -14.19 8.61
N MET A 141 0.61 -14.79 7.90
CA MET A 141 1.21 -14.17 6.73
C MET A 141 0.15 -14.07 5.63
N MET A 142 -0.02 -12.88 5.06
CA MET A 142 -0.89 -12.67 3.91
C MET A 142 -0.34 -13.44 2.70
N ALA A 143 -1.21 -14.06 1.91
CA ALA A 143 -0.83 -14.74 0.69
C ALA A 143 -0.38 -13.74 -0.40
N LYS A 144 0.36 -14.23 -1.40
CA LYS A 144 0.70 -13.43 -2.58
C LYS A 144 -0.57 -13.04 -3.36
N GLY A 145 -0.70 -11.76 -3.67
CA GLY A 145 -1.88 -11.17 -4.30
C GLY A 145 -3.07 -11.00 -3.36
N GLU A 146 -2.90 -11.24 -2.05
CA GLU A 146 -3.99 -11.08 -1.10
C GLU A 146 -4.31 -9.59 -0.89
N PHE A 147 -5.61 -9.27 -0.95
CA PHE A 147 -6.17 -7.97 -0.68
C PHE A 147 -7.12 -8.05 0.50
N LEU A 148 -6.85 -7.26 1.54
CA LEU A 148 -7.65 -7.17 2.75
C LEU A 148 -8.25 -5.76 2.87
N ALA A 149 -9.56 -5.67 3.06
CA ALA A 149 -10.27 -4.44 3.39
C ALA A 149 -10.86 -4.54 4.80
N ILE A 150 -10.53 -3.58 5.66
CA ILE A 150 -10.92 -3.53 7.07
C ILE A 150 -11.87 -2.35 7.24
N ASP A 151 -13.07 -2.64 7.72
CA ASP A 151 -14.04 -1.64 8.10
C ASP A 151 -14.12 -1.54 9.63
N PRO A 152 -13.59 -0.47 10.25
CA PRO A 152 -13.64 -0.29 11.69
C PRO A 152 -15.07 -0.16 12.25
N GLY A 153 -16.09 0.03 11.39
CA GLY A 153 -17.50 0.12 11.79
C GLY A 153 -18.24 -1.21 11.96
N ASN A 154 -17.67 -2.34 11.54
CA ASN A 154 -18.34 -3.66 11.56
C ASN A 154 -17.87 -4.61 12.68
N GLY A 155 -17.12 -4.11 13.67
CA GLY A 155 -16.59 -4.90 14.79
C GLY A 155 -17.58 -5.22 15.92
N ALA A 156 -18.88 -4.95 15.73
CA ALA A 156 -19.92 -5.20 16.72
C ALA A 156 -21.18 -5.75 16.05
N ASP A 157 -21.11 -6.97 15.51
CA ASP A 157 -22.26 -7.87 15.43
C ASP A 157 -21.76 -9.28 15.10
N GLY A 158 -21.66 -10.09 16.15
CA GLY A 158 -21.20 -11.48 16.11
C GLY A 158 -21.24 -12.06 17.52
N ALA A 159 -22.44 -12.05 18.10
CA ALA A 159 -22.79 -12.84 19.28
C ALA A 159 -22.79 -14.34 18.94
#